data_AF-A0A8H4SQ40-F1
#
_entry.id   AF-A0A8H4SQ40-F1
#
_cell.length_a   1.000
_cell.length_b   1.000
_cell.length_c   1.000
_cell.angle_alpha   90.00
_cell.angle_beta   90.00
_cell.angle_gamma   90.00
#
_symmetry.space_group_name_H-M   'P 1'
#
loop_
_entity.id
_entity.type
_entity.pdbx_description
1 polymer ?
#
loop_
_entity_poly.entity_id
_entity_poly.type
_entity_poly.pdbx_seq_one_letter_code
_entity_poly.pdbx_strand_id
1 'polypeptide(L)'
;MSILALAKQREFTGDRSAIGSEAVLRKLRKNSQIFYDRDLAIWDEYEKAFGSSDPRDMRVMKHFAELLALGTKGKLDKDNQLPTTDSVRNKMRRFYNNWQRKNHQAIPAKVTLSMCPYIEGELADKLGLKNVNREQGFLTHDNFVKLHEKLWFNDHHDYVHEGYRVDNATLLNCHCYTSARLSELCEAKYGV
;
A
#
# COMPACT_ATOMS: atom_id res chain seq x y z
N MET A 1 28.57 -1.04 38.49
CA MET A 1 29.06 -0.10 37.45
C MET A 1 27.85 0.63 36.87
N SER A 2 27.85 1.95 36.69
CA SER A 2 26.66 2.67 36.17
C SER A 2 26.55 2.56 34.65
N ILE A 3 25.33 2.69 34.11
CA ILE A 3 25.07 2.64 32.66
C ILE A 3 25.88 3.71 31.92
N LEU A 4 25.96 4.92 32.47
CA LEU A 4 26.73 6.01 31.87
C LEU A 4 28.24 5.72 31.90
N ALA A 5 28.74 5.08 32.96
CA ALA A 5 30.15 4.71 33.06
C ALA A 5 30.52 3.64 32.02
N LEU A 6 29.66 2.62 31.85
CA LEU A 6 29.84 1.60 30.81
C LEU A 6 29.73 2.19 29.40
N ALA A 7 28.81 3.14 29.17
CA ALA A 7 28.65 3.80 27.88
C ALA A 7 29.87 4.64 27.52
N LYS A 8 30.40 5.43 28.47
CA LYS A 8 31.64 6.22 28.27
C LYS A 8 32.85 5.31 28.00
N GLN A 9 32.93 4.15 28.65
CA GLN A 9 33.96 3.14 28.35
C GLN A 9 33.84 2.59 26.91
N ARG A 10 32.63 2.57 26.35
CA ARG A 10 32.32 2.17 24.97
C ARG A 10 32.24 3.38 24.02
N GLU A 11 33.00 4.43 24.31
CA GLU A 11 33.15 5.61 23.43
C GLU A 11 31.87 6.45 23.21
N PHE A 12 30.88 6.35 24.12
CA PHE A 12 29.70 7.23 24.06
C PHE A 12 30.11 8.70 24.22
N THR A 13 29.88 9.50 23.18
CA THR A 13 30.10 10.94 23.20
C THR A 13 28.84 11.67 23.69
N GLY A 14 29.04 12.73 24.49
CA GLY A 14 27.95 13.62 24.90
C GLY A 14 27.55 14.64 23.83
N ASP A 15 28.26 14.66 22.70
CA ASP A 15 28.06 15.60 21.63
C ASP A 15 26.83 15.22 20.79
N ARG A 16 25.77 16.00 20.94
CA ARG A 16 24.52 15.81 20.21
C ARG A 16 24.55 16.40 18.81
N SER A 17 25.56 17.20 18.46
CA SER A 17 25.65 17.84 17.13
C SER A 17 25.93 16.83 16.01
N ALA A 18 26.56 15.70 16.35
CA ALA A 18 26.75 14.56 15.44
C ALA A 18 25.45 13.75 15.20
N ILE A 19 24.38 14.00 15.96
CA ILE A 19 23.10 13.31 15.84
C ILE A 19 22.17 14.17 14.99
N GLY A 20 21.75 13.64 13.84
CA GLY A 20 20.80 14.32 12.96
C GLY A 20 19.46 14.62 13.67
N SER A 21 18.91 15.81 13.44
CA SER A 21 17.61 16.22 14.00
C SER A 21 16.39 15.61 13.29
N GLU A 22 16.64 14.87 12.21
CA GLU A 22 15.63 14.30 11.34
C GLU A 22 14.84 13.16 12.00
N ALA A 23 13.55 13.08 11.71
CA ALA A 23 12.72 11.98 12.18
C ALA A 23 13.16 10.63 11.55
N VAL A 24 13.45 9.64 12.40
CA VAL A 24 13.80 8.29 11.94
C VAL A 24 12.53 7.50 11.64
N LEU A 25 12.30 7.23 10.36
CA LEU A 25 11.12 6.50 9.89
C LEU A 25 11.40 5.01 9.68
N ARG A 26 10.43 4.14 9.99
CA ARG A 26 10.53 2.70 9.71
C ARG A 26 10.83 2.46 8.23
N LYS A 27 11.76 1.55 7.95
CA LYS A 27 12.09 1.14 6.58
C LYS A 27 10.87 0.53 5.88
N LEU A 28 10.61 0.95 4.65
CA LEU A 28 9.55 0.37 3.83
C LEU A 28 9.95 -1.03 3.38
N ARG A 29 8.95 -1.92 3.29
CA ARG A 29 9.12 -3.23 2.64
C ARG A 29 9.35 -3.00 1.14
N LYS A 30 10.16 -3.84 0.50
CA LYS A 30 10.52 -3.72 -0.92
C LYS A 30 9.28 -3.56 -1.82
N ASN A 31 8.26 -4.40 -1.62
CA ASN A 31 7.04 -4.35 -2.42
C ASN A 31 6.21 -3.07 -2.17
N SER A 32 6.27 -2.51 -0.96
CA SER A 32 5.59 -1.25 -0.65
C SER A 32 6.29 -0.05 -1.29
N GLN A 33 7.62 -0.08 -1.38
CA GLN A 33 8.43 0.99 -1.98
C GLN A 33 7.98 1.31 -3.41
N ILE A 34 7.69 0.27 -4.21
CA ILE A 34 7.21 0.41 -5.60
C ILE A 34 6.00 1.35 -5.71
N PHE A 35 5.02 1.21 -4.81
CA PHE A 35 3.82 2.04 -4.84
C PHE A 35 4.08 3.48 -4.39
N TYR A 36 5.00 3.67 -3.45
CA TYR A 36 5.41 4.97 -2.94
C TYR A 36 6.17 5.75 -4.01
N ASP A 37 7.11 5.09 -4.69
CA ASP A 37 7.90 5.69 -5.76
C ASP A 37 7.01 6.07 -6.94
N ARG A 38 6.06 5.20 -7.32
CA ARG A 38 5.09 5.51 -8.37
C ARG A 38 4.26 6.74 -8.06
N ASP A 39 3.69 6.83 -6.85
CA ASP A 39 2.83 7.97 -6.52
C ASP A 39 3.65 9.27 -6.32
N LEU A 40 4.94 9.18 -5.97
CA LEU A 40 5.86 10.32 -5.97
C LEU A 40 6.28 10.74 -7.39
N ALA A 41 6.46 9.79 -8.32
CA ALA A 41 6.74 10.11 -9.72
C ALA A 41 5.60 10.91 -10.38
N ILE A 42 4.35 10.62 -10.01
CA ILE A 42 3.20 11.43 -10.46
C ILE A 42 3.29 12.87 -9.93
N TRP A 43 3.82 13.07 -8.73
CA TRP A 43 4.09 14.41 -8.21
C TRP A 43 5.20 15.11 -8.99
N ASP A 44 6.28 14.41 -9.32
CA ASP A 44 7.35 14.98 -10.15
C ASP A 44 6.83 15.38 -11.55
N GLU A 45 5.89 14.62 -12.12
CA GLU A 45 5.18 14.98 -13.37
C GLU A 45 4.27 16.20 -13.20
N TYR A 46 3.57 16.29 -12.07
CA TYR A 46 2.75 17.44 -11.72
C TYR A 46 3.58 18.73 -11.62
N GLU A 47 4.73 18.69 -10.94
CA GLU A 47 5.62 19.87 -10.86
C GLU A 47 6.22 20.26 -12.21
N LYS A 48 6.50 19.29 -13.09
CA LYS A 48 6.94 19.59 -14.46
C LYS A 48 5.86 20.32 -15.27
N ALA A 49 4.59 19.98 -15.07
CA ALA A 49 3.48 20.56 -15.81
C ALA A 49 3.04 21.93 -15.26
N PHE A 50 3.04 22.10 -13.93
CA PHE A 50 2.46 23.28 -13.26
C PHE A 50 3.49 24.15 -12.52
N GLY A 51 4.77 23.78 -12.56
CA GLY A 51 5.85 24.47 -11.86
C GLY A 51 6.07 23.95 -10.44
N SER A 52 7.15 24.43 -9.81
CA SER A 52 7.51 24.05 -8.44
C SER A 52 6.38 24.38 -7.48
N SER A 53 5.99 23.39 -6.68
CA SER A 53 4.80 23.44 -5.85
C SER A 53 5.12 22.99 -4.42
N ASP A 54 4.45 23.57 -3.41
CA ASP A 54 4.61 23.16 -2.02
C ASP A 54 3.43 22.27 -1.57
N PRO A 55 3.65 21.00 -1.20
CA PRO A 55 2.58 20.14 -0.69
C PRO A 55 2.07 20.51 0.70
N ARG A 56 2.63 21.54 1.32
CA ARG A 56 2.10 22.18 2.53
C ARG A 56 1.01 23.21 2.24
N ASP A 57 0.80 23.58 0.97
CA ASP A 57 -0.33 24.41 0.56
C ASP A 57 -1.57 23.53 0.29
N MET A 58 -2.68 23.87 0.95
CA MET A 58 -3.97 23.24 0.75
C MET A 58 -4.46 23.34 -0.69
N ARG A 59 -4.27 24.48 -1.36
CA ARG A 59 -4.76 24.69 -2.74
C ARG A 59 -4.05 23.76 -3.71
N VAL A 60 -2.73 23.65 -3.57
CA VAL A 60 -1.91 22.72 -4.35
C VAL A 60 -2.35 21.28 -4.12
N MET A 61 -2.63 20.89 -2.87
CA MET A 61 -3.09 19.54 -2.56
C MET A 61 -4.50 19.23 -3.06
N LYS A 62 -5.43 20.19 -3.02
CA LYS A 62 -6.75 20.06 -3.62
C LYS A 62 -6.67 19.87 -5.14
N HIS A 63 -5.82 20.66 -5.81
CA HIS A 63 -5.59 20.56 -7.25
C HIS A 63 -4.90 19.24 -7.63
N PHE A 64 -3.89 18.82 -6.87
CA PHE A 64 -3.23 17.53 -7.09
C PHE A 64 -4.17 16.34 -6.87
N ALA A 65 -5.05 16.40 -5.87
CA ALA A 65 -6.06 15.36 -5.67
C ALA A 65 -7.06 15.26 -6.84
N GLU A 66 -7.42 16.39 -7.46
CA GLU A 66 -8.24 16.42 -8.68
C GLU A 66 -7.51 15.77 -9.87
N LEU A 67 -6.22 16.08 -10.06
CA LEU A 67 -5.38 15.38 -11.05
C LEU A 67 -5.39 13.86 -10.79
N LEU A 68 -5.18 13.43 -9.54
CA LEU A 68 -5.17 12.01 -9.21
C LEU A 68 -6.51 11.32 -9.47
N ALA A 69 -7.62 12.02 -9.20
CA ALA A 69 -8.97 11.51 -9.45
C ALA A 69 -9.24 11.34 -10.95
N LEU A 70 -8.87 12.31 -11.78
CA LEU A 70 -9.09 12.28 -13.23
C LEU A 70 -8.08 11.39 -13.97
N GLY A 71 -6.83 11.34 -13.51
CA GLY A 71 -5.75 10.58 -14.14
C GLY A 71 -5.68 9.10 -13.74
N THR A 72 -6.43 8.67 -12.72
CA THR A 72 -6.41 7.27 -12.27
C THR A 72 -7.61 6.50 -12.82
N LYS A 73 -7.35 5.48 -13.64
CA LYS A 73 -8.40 4.58 -14.10
C LYS A 73 -8.93 3.68 -12.98
N GLY A 74 -10.18 3.89 -12.61
CA GLY A 74 -10.94 3.03 -11.70
C GLY A 74 -11.48 1.77 -12.37
N LYS A 75 -11.72 0.74 -11.54
CA LYS A 75 -12.24 -0.57 -11.99
C LYS A 75 -13.70 -0.82 -11.64
N LEU A 76 -14.24 -0.08 -10.67
CA LEU A 76 -15.59 -0.31 -10.15
C LEU A 76 -16.63 0.53 -10.89
N ASP A 77 -16.24 1.73 -11.32
CA ASP A 77 -17.09 2.54 -12.16
C ASP A 77 -16.92 2.13 -13.63
N LYS A 78 -17.89 1.41 -14.19
CA LYS A 78 -17.80 0.90 -15.57
C LYS A 78 -18.04 1.99 -16.62
N ASP A 79 -18.81 3.01 -16.25
CA ASP A 79 -19.28 4.04 -17.18
C ASP A 79 -18.17 5.08 -17.39
N ASN A 80 -17.75 5.76 -16.32
CA ASN A 80 -16.76 6.83 -16.41
C ASN A 80 -15.33 6.38 -16.10
N GLN A 81 -15.15 5.13 -15.62
CA GLN A 81 -13.84 4.58 -15.22
C GLN A 81 -13.13 5.44 -14.16
N LEU A 82 -13.90 6.12 -13.32
CA LEU A 82 -13.37 6.93 -12.24
C LEU A 82 -12.94 6.07 -11.05
N PRO A 83 -11.88 6.48 -10.33
CA PRO A 83 -11.43 5.78 -9.15
C PRO A 83 -12.42 6.01 -8.00
N THR A 84 -12.36 5.14 -6.99
CA THR A 84 -13.09 5.40 -5.74
C THR A 84 -12.40 6.48 -4.92
N THR A 85 -13.16 7.11 -4.02
CA THR A 85 -12.61 8.08 -3.05
C THR A 85 -11.45 7.47 -2.25
N ASP A 86 -11.57 6.22 -1.80
CA ASP A 86 -10.50 5.51 -1.09
C ASP A 86 -9.25 5.28 -1.95
N SER A 87 -9.41 5.03 -3.25
CA SER A 87 -8.27 4.88 -4.17
C SER A 87 -7.45 6.16 -4.27
N VAL A 88 -8.13 7.32 -4.40
CA VAL A 88 -7.49 8.65 -4.42
C VAL A 88 -6.84 8.95 -3.08
N ARG A 89 -7.55 8.71 -1.96
CA ARG A 89 -7.03 8.91 -0.60
C ARG A 89 -5.76 8.09 -0.34
N ASN A 90 -5.73 6.83 -0.77
CA ASN A 90 -4.58 5.96 -0.60
C ASN A 90 -3.37 6.43 -1.43
N LYS A 91 -3.59 6.97 -2.63
CA LYS A 91 -2.53 7.59 -3.44
C LYS A 91 -1.97 8.84 -2.75
N MET A 92 -2.83 9.75 -2.30
CA MET A 92 -2.43 10.94 -1.55
C MET A 92 -1.62 10.58 -0.30
N ARG A 93 -2.07 9.59 0.48
CA ARG A 93 -1.36 9.13 1.69
C ARG A 93 0.03 8.57 1.37
N ARG A 94 0.18 7.78 0.31
CA ARG A 94 1.48 7.25 -0.11
C ARG A 94 2.40 8.35 -0.59
N PHE A 95 1.87 9.30 -1.37
CA PHE A 95 2.58 10.50 -1.78
C PHE A 95 3.11 11.26 -0.56
N TYR A 96 2.25 11.64 0.40
CA TYR A 96 2.67 12.37 1.60
C TYR A 96 3.80 11.68 2.34
N ASN A 97 3.65 10.39 2.62
CA ASN A 97 4.67 9.65 3.34
C ASN A 97 5.99 9.57 2.56
N ASN A 98 5.94 9.43 1.23
CA ASN A 98 7.18 9.36 0.44
C ASN A 98 7.85 10.74 0.30
N TRP A 99 7.06 11.79 0.11
CA TRP A 99 7.57 13.16 0.05
C TRP A 99 8.22 13.58 1.37
N GLN A 100 7.61 13.27 2.52
CA GLN A 100 8.20 13.55 3.84
C GLN A 100 9.51 12.77 4.05
N ARG A 101 9.59 11.52 3.58
CA ARG A 101 10.82 10.70 3.63
C ARG A 101 11.96 11.28 2.81
N LYS A 102 11.66 11.78 1.60
CA LYS A 102 12.66 12.31 0.66
C LYS A 102 13.15 13.70 1.05
N ASN A 103 12.25 14.54 1.55
CA ASN A 103 12.56 15.95 1.82
C ASN A 103 12.88 16.22 3.29
N HIS A 104 12.74 15.23 4.16
CA HIS A 104 12.96 15.35 5.61
C HIS A 104 12.12 16.46 6.27
N GLN A 105 10.96 16.75 5.69
CA GLN A 105 10.08 17.83 6.14
C GLN A 105 8.67 17.30 6.38
N ALA A 106 8.02 17.81 7.43
CA ALA A 106 6.66 17.41 7.77
C ALA A 106 5.63 18.24 6.97
N ILE A 107 4.62 17.56 6.42
CA ILE A 107 3.42 18.21 5.91
C ILE A 107 2.48 18.46 7.10
N PRO A 108 2.00 19.70 7.31
CA PRO A 108 1.13 20.03 8.42
C PRO A 108 -0.10 19.12 8.49
N ALA A 109 -0.47 18.72 9.72
CA ALA A 109 -1.66 17.90 9.96
C ALA A 109 -2.94 18.56 9.41
N LYS A 110 -3.01 19.90 9.42
CA LYS A 110 -4.12 20.66 8.81
C LYS A 110 -4.30 20.31 7.33
N VAL A 111 -3.22 20.08 6.59
CA VAL A 111 -3.28 19.68 5.18
C VAL A 111 -3.70 18.23 5.07
N THR A 112 -2.93 17.32 5.68
CA THR A 112 -3.14 15.88 5.52
C THR A 112 -4.50 15.40 6.03
N LEU A 113 -4.99 15.95 7.16
CA LEU A 113 -6.27 15.58 7.74
C LEU A 113 -7.46 16.18 6.96
N SER A 114 -7.33 17.39 6.41
CA SER A 114 -8.44 18.02 5.67
C SER A 114 -8.60 17.47 4.26
N MET A 115 -7.60 16.76 3.71
CA MET A 115 -7.75 16.16 2.38
C MET A 115 -8.74 15.00 2.36
N CYS A 116 -8.90 14.25 3.46
CA CYS A 116 -9.89 13.18 3.53
C CYS A 116 -11.34 13.71 3.33
N PRO A 117 -11.83 14.68 4.12
CA PRO A 117 -13.17 15.23 3.92
C PRO A 117 -13.31 15.99 2.59
N TYR A 118 -12.24 16.59 2.06
CA TYR A 118 -12.28 17.19 0.72
C TYR A 118 -12.51 16.13 -0.38
N ILE A 119 -11.76 15.01 -0.34
CA ILE A 119 -11.87 13.95 -1.35
C ILE A 119 -13.22 13.24 -1.26
N GLU A 120 -13.70 12.98 -0.05
CA GLU A 120 -14.96 12.27 0.21
C GLU A 120 -16.20 13.16 0.08
N GLY A 121 -16.06 14.48 0.17
CA GLY A 121 -17.12 15.48 0.01
C GLY A 121 -16.98 16.27 -1.28
N GLU A 122 -16.45 17.49 -1.20
CA GLU A 122 -16.38 18.47 -2.32
C GLU A 122 -15.94 17.85 -3.66
N LEU A 123 -14.86 17.05 -3.66
CA LEU A 123 -14.33 16.45 -4.88
C LEU A 123 -15.19 15.30 -5.39
N ALA A 124 -15.74 14.49 -4.48
CA ALA A 124 -16.63 13.40 -4.84
C ALA A 124 -17.92 13.93 -5.46
N ASP A 125 -18.49 14.99 -4.89
CA ASP A 125 -19.69 15.65 -5.41
C ASP A 125 -19.42 16.29 -6.78
N LYS A 126 -18.25 16.93 -6.94
CA LYS A 126 -17.84 17.57 -8.19
C LYS A 126 -17.65 16.57 -9.34
N LEU A 127 -17.00 15.43 -9.09
CA LEU A 127 -16.63 14.48 -10.14
C LEU A 127 -17.52 13.23 -10.20
N GLY A 128 -18.45 13.06 -9.26
CA GLY A 128 -19.25 11.84 -9.12
C GLY A 128 -18.45 10.63 -8.63
N LEU A 129 -17.44 10.82 -7.76
CA LEU A 129 -16.62 9.71 -7.26
C LEU A 129 -17.45 8.81 -6.34
N LYS A 130 -17.36 7.49 -6.59
CA LYS A 130 -18.09 6.50 -5.80
C LYS A 130 -17.28 6.10 -4.57
N ASN A 131 -17.94 6.06 -3.41
CA ASN A 131 -17.40 5.46 -2.19
C ASN A 131 -17.95 4.03 -2.04
N VAL A 132 -17.49 3.14 -2.92
CA VAL A 132 -17.94 1.74 -2.97
C VAL A 132 -16.77 0.79 -2.81
N ASN A 133 -17.00 -0.29 -2.08
CA ASN A 133 -16.05 -1.39 -2.01
C ASN A 133 -16.32 -2.38 -3.14
N ARG A 134 -15.26 -3.04 -3.59
CA ARG A 134 -15.40 -4.17 -4.49
C ARG A 134 -16.13 -5.29 -3.75
N GLU A 135 -17.15 -5.87 -4.40
CA GLU A 135 -17.76 -7.10 -3.90
C GLU A 135 -16.71 -8.18 -3.71
N GLN A 136 -16.69 -8.77 -2.52
CA GLN A 136 -15.77 -9.85 -2.22
C GLN A 136 -16.19 -11.11 -2.97
N GLY A 137 -15.30 -11.64 -3.79
CA GLY A 137 -15.47 -12.96 -4.37
C GLY A 137 -15.22 -14.01 -3.28
N PHE A 138 -16.21 -14.88 -3.04
CA PHE A 138 -16.07 -16.01 -2.14
C PHE A 138 -15.88 -17.30 -2.94
N LEU A 139 -15.05 -18.21 -2.41
CA LEU A 139 -15.00 -19.57 -2.91
C LEU A 139 -16.25 -20.31 -2.40
N THR A 140 -17.15 -20.68 -3.30
CA THR A 140 -18.31 -21.50 -2.97
C THR A 140 -17.92 -22.98 -2.89
N HIS A 141 -18.77 -23.80 -2.27
CA HIS A 141 -18.57 -25.25 -2.23
C HIS A 141 -18.41 -25.84 -3.64
N ASP A 142 -19.27 -25.45 -4.59
CA ASP A 142 -19.18 -25.89 -5.98
C ASP A 142 -17.86 -25.49 -6.65
N ASN A 143 -17.36 -24.27 -6.38
CA ASN A 143 -16.08 -23.82 -6.91
C ASN A 143 -14.93 -24.64 -6.32
N PHE A 144 -15.01 -24.98 -5.04
CA PHE A 144 -14.02 -25.83 -4.37
C PHE A 144 -13.98 -27.24 -4.96
N VAL A 145 -15.13 -27.89 -5.14
CA VAL A 145 -15.22 -29.22 -5.77
C VAL A 145 -14.61 -29.20 -7.17
N LYS A 146 -15.04 -28.24 -8.01
CA LYS A 146 -14.50 -28.08 -9.37
C LYS A 146 -13.00 -27.81 -9.39
N LEU A 147 -12.47 -27.08 -8.41
CA LEU A 147 -11.04 -26.77 -8.33
C LEU A 147 -10.24 -28.04 -7.99
N HIS A 148 -10.74 -28.89 -7.11
CA HIS A 148 -10.16 -30.21 -6.85
C HIS A 148 -10.28 -31.15 -8.04
N GLU A 149 -11.43 -31.21 -8.70
CA GLU A 149 -11.60 -32.02 -9.91
C GLU A 149 -10.60 -31.63 -10.99
N LYS A 150 -10.40 -30.32 -11.19
CA LYS A 150 -9.38 -29.82 -12.11
C LYS A 150 -7.98 -30.22 -11.68
N LEU A 151 -7.62 -29.99 -10.42
CA LEU A 151 -6.29 -30.30 -9.90
C LEU A 151 -5.92 -31.79 -10.06
N TRP A 152 -6.88 -32.71 -9.88
CA TRP A 152 -6.62 -34.14 -9.89
C TRP A 152 -6.84 -34.82 -11.24
N PHE A 153 -7.83 -34.38 -12.02
CA PHE A 153 -8.26 -35.10 -13.22
C PHE A 153 -8.06 -34.33 -14.52
N ASN A 154 -8.05 -33.00 -14.48
CA ASN A 154 -7.99 -32.15 -15.67
C ASN A 154 -6.89 -31.08 -15.55
N ASP A 155 -5.80 -31.43 -14.87
CA ASP A 155 -4.65 -30.55 -14.73
C ASP A 155 -3.65 -30.87 -15.85
N HIS A 156 -3.46 -29.90 -16.74
CA HIS A 156 -2.48 -30.00 -17.83
C HIS A 156 -1.08 -29.58 -17.39
N HIS A 157 -0.88 -29.28 -16.10
CA HIS A 157 0.44 -28.98 -15.56
C HIS A 157 1.27 -30.25 -15.36
N ASP A 158 2.45 -30.25 -15.96
CA ASP A 158 3.45 -31.31 -15.81
C ASP A 158 4.32 -31.03 -14.59
N TYR A 159 4.03 -31.70 -13.48
CA TYR A 159 4.74 -31.51 -12.22
C TYR A 159 6.08 -32.24 -12.26
N VAL A 160 7.16 -31.58 -11.83
CA VAL A 160 8.47 -32.22 -11.65
C VAL A 160 8.38 -33.47 -10.76
N HIS A 161 7.54 -33.38 -9.71
CA HIS A 161 7.18 -34.50 -8.83
C HIS A 161 5.69 -34.41 -8.47
N GLU A 162 4.97 -35.52 -8.51
CA GLU A 162 3.54 -35.58 -8.13
C GLU A 162 3.29 -35.15 -6.67
N GLY A 163 4.30 -35.18 -5.80
CA GLY A 163 4.24 -34.62 -4.46
C GLY A 163 3.86 -33.13 -4.42
N TYR A 164 4.22 -32.35 -5.44
CA TYR A 164 3.81 -30.95 -5.55
C TYR A 164 2.30 -30.78 -5.74
N ARG A 165 1.65 -31.70 -6.48
CA ARG A 165 0.20 -31.71 -6.64
C ARG A 165 -0.50 -31.99 -5.31
N VAL A 166 0.01 -32.96 -4.54
CA VAL A 166 -0.46 -33.29 -3.18
C VAL A 166 -0.29 -32.09 -2.24
N ASP A 167 0.85 -31.42 -2.31
CA ASP A 167 1.15 -30.23 -1.51
C ASP A 167 0.19 -29.07 -1.82
N ASN A 168 -0.07 -28.81 -3.11
CA ASN A 168 -1.04 -27.80 -3.54
C ASN A 168 -2.46 -28.10 -3.03
N ALA A 169 -2.89 -29.37 -3.15
CA ALA A 169 -4.19 -29.81 -2.63
C ALA A 169 -4.26 -29.60 -1.10
N THR A 170 -3.18 -29.88 -0.38
CA THR A 170 -3.09 -29.70 1.07
C THR A 170 -3.18 -28.22 1.45
N LEU A 171 -2.45 -27.34 0.78
CA LEU A 171 -2.50 -25.90 1.03
C LEU A 171 -3.91 -25.33 0.79
N LEU A 172 -4.56 -25.75 -0.29
CA LEU A 172 -5.93 -25.36 -0.59
C LEU A 172 -6.92 -25.84 0.48
N ASN A 173 -6.82 -27.11 0.88
CA ASN A 173 -7.65 -27.68 1.95
C ASN A 173 -7.46 -26.91 3.25
N CYS A 174 -6.22 -26.70 3.68
CA CYS A 174 -5.91 -25.95 4.88
C CYS A 174 -6.51 -24.54 4.83
N HIS A 175 -6.36 -23.82 3.71
CA HIS A 175 -7.00 -22.51 3.53
C HIS A 175 -8.52 -22.59 3.65
N CYS A 176 -9.17 -23.55 3.00
CA CYS A 176 -10.63 -23.65 3.01
C CYS A 176 -11.21 -24.02 4.38
N TYR A 177 -10.53 -24.89 5.13
CA TYR A 177 -11.01 -25.33 6.46
C TYR A 177 -10.60 -24.41 7.62
N THR A 178 -9.57 -23.59 7.45
CA THR A 178 -9.07 -22.70 8.53
C THR A 178 -9.23 -21.22 8.23
N SER A 179 -9.48 -20.86 6.96
CA SER A 179 -9.40 -19.50 6.46
C SER A 179 -8.02 -18.82 6.65
N ALA A 180 -6.97 -19.58 6.99
CA ALA A 180 -5.62 -19.05 7.17
C ALA A 180 -5.08 -18.48 5.85
N ARG A 181 -4.37 -17.35 5.92
CA ARG A 181 -3.74 -16.74 4.76
C ARG A 181 -2.60 -17.61 4.25
N LEU A 182 -2.28 -17.50 2.97
CA LEU A 182 -1.17 -18.24 2.38
C LEU A 182 0.15 -18.02 3.15
N SER A 183 0.43 -16.79 3.59
CA SER A 183 1.63 -16.51 4.40
C SER A 183 1.64 -17.27 5.73
N GLU A 184 0.50 -17.37 6.41
CA GLU A 184 0.37 -18.07 7.69
C GLU A 184 0.59 -19.59 7.50
N LEU A 185 0.05 -20.16 6.41
CA LEU A 185 0.26 -21.55 6.04
C LEU A 185 1.72 -21.83 5.64
N CYS A 186 2.33 -20.92 4.88
CA CYS A 186 3.71 -21.05 4.46
C CYS A 186 4.69 -20.89 5.64
N GLU A 187 4.45 -19.95 6.55
CA GLU A 187 5.23 -19.78 7.78
C GLU A 187 5.15 -21.04 8.64
N ALA A 188 3.95 -21.62 8.81
CA ALA A 188 3.75 -22.83 9.60
C ALA A 188 4.42 -24.07 9.01
N LYS A 189 4.43 -24.21 7.67
CA LYS A 189 4.97 -25.39 6.98
C LYS A 189 6.46 -25.28 6.66
N TYR A 190 6.93 -24.09 6.29
CA TYR A 190 8.26 -23.88 5.72
C TYR A 190 9.17 -22.97 6.57
N GLY A 191 8.65 -22.32 7.62
CA GLY A 191 9.44 -21.51 8.55
C GLY A 191 10.06 -20.24 7.95
N VAL A 192 9.48 -19.70 6.87
CA VAL A 192 9.95 -18.50 6.16
C VAL A 192 9.22 -17.26 6.63
#